data_AF-A0A5E6NRJ0-F1
#
_entry.id   AF-A0A5E6NRJ0-F1
#
_cell.length_a   1.000
_cell.length_b   1.000
_cell.length_c   1.000
_cell.angle_alpha   90.00
_cell.angle_beta   90.00
_cell.angle_gamma   90.00
#
_symmetry.space_group_name_H-M   'P 1'
#
loop_
_entity.id
_entity.type
_entity.pdbx_description
1 polymer ?
#
loop_
_entity_poly.entity_id
_entity_poly.type
_entity_poly.pdbx_seq_one_letter_code
_entity_poly.pdbx_strand_id
1 'polypeptide(L)' 'MQRDDETEEAISNRLNVYNDQTAPLVGFYKEEGLLLSVRPPHLNQLLMQFKQKSANFLRLFSF' A
#
# COMPACT_ATOMS: atom_id res chain seq x y z
N MET A 1 29.50 3.95 2.00
CA MET A 1 29.20 3.00 3.09
C MET A 1 27.77 2.54 2.88
N GLN A 2 27.55 1.23 2.78
CA GLN A 2 26.23 0.63 2.56
C GLN A 2 25.53 0.45 3.92
N ARG A 3 24.19 0.50 3.97
CA ARG A 3 23.49 0.28 5.24
C ARG A 3 23.60 -1.19 5.65
N ASP A 4 23.69 -1.46 6.95
CA ASP A 4 23.89 -2.81 7.49
C ASP A 4 22.72 -3.77 7.19
N ASP A 5 21.53 -3.23 6.86
CA ASP A 5 20.31 -3.98 6.54
C ASP A 5 20.16 -4.32 5.05
N GLU A 6 21.19 -4.08 4.23
CA GLU A 6 21.20 -4.34 2.79
C GLU A 6 21.92 -5.64 2.41
N THR A 7 22.06 -6.57 3.36
CA THR A 7 22.54 -7.94 3.07
C THR A 7 21.42 -8.79 2.47
N GLU A 8 21.80 -9.82 1.69
CA GLU A 8 20.84 -10.78 1.12
C GLU A 8 20.01 -11.48 2.21
N GLU A 9 20.63 -11.81 3.34
CA GLU A 9 19.97 -12.41 4.49
C GLU A 9 18.89 -11.48 5.08
N ALA A 10 19.21 -10.20 5.27
CA ALA A 10 18.26 -9.22 5.76
C ALA A 10 17.08 -9.01 4.78
N ILE A 11 17.36 -9.00 3.47
CA ILE A 11 16.33 -8.90 2.43
C ILE A 11 15.44 -10.13 2.43
N SER A 12 16.00 -11.33 2.50
CA SER A 12 15.26 -12.59 2.56
C SER A 12 14.33 -12.63 3.77
N ASN A 13 14.84 -12.27 4.96
CA ASN A 13 14.05 -12.19 6.17
C ASN A 13 12.87 -11.20 6.04
N ARG A 14 13.11 -10.03 5.43
CA ARG A 14 12.05 -9.03 5.19
C ARG A 14 10.96 -9.54 4.26
N LEU A 15 11.31 -10.30 3.22
CA LEU A 15 10.33 -10.90 2.31
C LEU A 15 9.48 -11.96 3.02
N ASN A 16 10.08 -12.79 3.87
CA ASN A 16 9.36 -13.77 4.67
C ASN A 16 8.36 -13.10 5.61
N VAL A 17 8.81 -12.10 6.38
CA VAL A 17 7.93 -11.33 7.28
C VAL A 17 6.79 -10.65 6.51
N TYR A 18 7.07 -10.09 5.34
CA TYR A 18 6.03 -9.52 4.48
C TYR A 18 4.98 -10.57 4.06
N ASN A 19 5.43 -11.73 3.59
CA ASN A 19 4.54 -12.80 3.14
C ASN A 19 3.68 -13.35 4.29
N ASP A 20 4.24 -13.46 5.49
CA ASP A 20 3.54 -14.01 6.65
C ASP A 20 2.54 -13.03 7.26
N GLN A 21 2.87 -11.73 7.30
CA GLN A 21 2.10 -10.76 8.09
C GLN A 21 1.31 -9.75 7.25
N THR A 22 1.86 -9.32 6.10
CA THR A 22 1.28 -8.21 5.33
C THR A 22 0.56 -8.67 4.07
N ALA A 23 1.09 -9.67 3.36
CA ALA A 23 0.46 -10.19 2.15
C ALA A 23 -1.00 -10.69 2.35
N PRO A 24 -1.36 -11.36 3.48
CA PRO A 24 -2.73 -11.79 3.73
C PRO A 24 -3.74 -10.63 3.83
N LEU A 25 -3.30 -9.45 4.26
CA LEU A 25 -4.15 -8.25 4.39
C LEU A 25 -4.69 -7.78 3.02
N VAL A 26 -4.01 -8.10 1.93
CA VAL A 26 -4.49 -7.78 0.57
C VAL A 26 -5.81 -8.48 0.28
N GLY A 27 -5.95 -9.75 0.69
CA GLY A 27 -7.20 -10.50 0.56
C GLY A 27 -8.32 -9.85 1.36
N PHE A 28 -8.06 -9.59 2.64
CA PHE A 28 -9.00 -8.91 3.54
C PHE A 28 -9.52 -7.58 2.96
N TYR A 29 -8.65 -6.66 2.58
CA TYR A 29 -9.08 -5.35 2.05
C TYR A 29 -9.76 -5.45 0.67
N LYS A 30 -9.47 -6.50 -0.10
CA LYS A 30 -10.14 -6.75 -1.38
C LYS A 30 -11.59 -7.19 -1.16
N GLU A 31 -11.82 -8.08 -0.20
CA GLU A 31 -13.16 -8.56 0.18
C GLU A 31 -14.03 -7.43 0.73
N GLU A 32 -13.46 -6.55 1.55
CA GLU A 32 -14.15 -5.35 2.07
C GLU A 32 -14.37 -4.24 1.02
N GLY A 33 -13.88 -4.42 -0.21
CA GLY A 33 -13.96 -3.39 -1.26
C GLY A 33 -13.13 -2.12 -0.98
N LEU A 34 -12.20 -2.19 -0.02
CA LEU A 34 -11.39 -1.06 0.43
C LEU A 34 -10.02 -0.97 -0.26
N LEU A 35 -9.57 -2.06 -0.90
CA LEU A 35 -8.25 -2.14 -1.53
C LEU A 35 -8.10 -1.14 -2.70
N LEU A 36 -7.09 -0.28 -2.61
CA LEU A 36 -6.63 0.56 -3.73
C LEU A 36 -5.24 0.07 -4.17
N SER A 37 -5.15 -0.45 -5.40
CA SER A 37 -3.87 -0.90 -5.98
C SER A 37 -3.18 0.24 -6.75
N VAL A 38 -1.87 0.38 -6.55
CA VAL A 38 -1.05 1.45 -7.13
C VAL A 38 0.19 0.85 -7.78
N ARG A 39 0.54 1.28 -8.99
CA ARG A 39 1.75 0.84 -9.71
C ARG A 39 2.77 1.99 -9.86
N PRO A 40 4.07 1.76 -9.62
CA PRO A 40 5.13 2.74 -9.92
C PRO A 40 5.26 3.05 -11.44
N PRO A 41 5.88 4.17 -11.86
CA PRO A 41 6.50 5.25 -11.07
C PRO A 41 5.62 6.52 -11.01
N HIS A 42 4.31 6.39 -10.84
CA HIS A 42 3.39 7.53 -10.96
C HIS A 42 2.97 8.11 -9.60
N LEU A 43 3.94 8.56 -8.78
CA LEU A 43 3.67 9.15 -7.46
C LEU A 43 2.65 10.31 -7.52
N ASN A 44 2.76 11.17 -8.53
CA ASN A 44 1.82 12.27 -8.71
C ASN A 44 0.40 11.77 -9.02
N GLN A 45 0.26 10.72 -9.83
CA GLN A 45 -1.05 10.13 -10.12
C GLN A 45 -1.67 9.50 -8.87
N LEU A 46 -0.85 8.84 -8.03
CA LEU A 46 -1.28 8.31 -6.74
C LEU A 46 -1.87 9.42 -5.84
N LEU A 47 -1.14 10.53 -5.69
CA LEU A 47 -1.58 11.64 -4.85
C LEU A 47 -2.90 12.25 -5.37
N MET A 48 -3.08 12.37 -6.69
CA MET A 48 -4.33 12.83 -7.28
C MET A 48 -5.48 11.86 -7.01
N GLN A 49 -5.27 10.56 -7.19
CA GLN A 49 -6.29 9.53 -6.93
C GLN A 49 -6.71 9.53 -5.46
N PHE A 50 -5.76 9.64 -4.54
CA PHE A 50 -6.03 9.73 -3.11
C PHE A 50 -6.87 10.98 -2.77
N LYS A 51 -6.48 12.15 -3.29
CA LYS A 51 -7.23 13.40 -3.10
C LYS A 51 -8.66 13.28 -3.63
N GLN A 52 -8.86 12.70 -4.81
CA GLN A 52 -10.19 12.52 -5.41
C GLN A 52 -11.07 11.57 -4.59
N LYS A 53 -10.53 10.42 -4.16
CA LYS A 53 -11.29 9.44 -3.35
C LYS A 53 -11.71 10.05 -2.02
N SER A 54 -10.82 10.80 -1.37
CA SER A 54 -11.13 11.53 -0.13
C SER A 54 -12.21 12.59 -0.34
N ALA A 55 -12.11 13.40 -1.41
CA ALA A 55 -13.12 14.41 -1.73
C ALA A 55 -14.51 13.78 -2.01
N ASN A 56 -14.55 12.68 -2.75
CA ASN A 56 -15.80 11.95 -3.03
C ASN A 56 -16.41 11.38 -1.74
N PHE A 57 -15.57 10.83 -0.86
CA PHE A 57 -16.01 10.35 0.45
C PHE A 57 -16.62 11.48 1.27
N LEU A 58 -15.94 12.61 1.44
CA LEU A 58 -16.45 13.76 2.21
C LEU A 58 -17.76 14.34 1.62
N ARG A 59 -17.94 14.30 0.30
CA ARG A 59 -19.18 14.75 -0.36
C ARG A 59 -20.39 13.87 -0.01
N LEU A 60 -20.20 12.57 0.27
CA LEU A 60 -21.28 11.67 0.70
C LEU A 60 -21.82 11.98 2.11
N PHE A 61 -21.06 12.72 2.93
CA PHE A 61 -21.45 13.08 4.30
C PHE A 61 -21.86 14.55 4.44
N SER A 62 -21.92 15.29 3.34
CA SER A 62 -22.35 16.69 3.32
C SER A 62 -23.84 16.75 2.93
N PHE A 63 -24.72 16.59 3.92
CA PHE A 63 -26.15 16.96 3.86
C PHE A 63 -26.36 18.25 4.65
#